data_AF-A0A536APE6-F1
#
_entry.id   AF-A0A536APE6-F1
#
_cell.length_a   1.000
_cell.length_b   1.000
_cell.length_c   1.000
_cell.angle_alpha   90.00
_cell.angle_beta   90.00
_cell.angle_gamma   90.00
#
_symmetry.space_group_name_H-M   'P 1'
#
loop_
_entity.id
_entity.type
_entity.pdbx_description
1 polymer ?
#
loop_
_entity_poly.entity_id
_entity_poly.type
_entity_poly.pdbx_seq_one_letter_code
_entity_poly.pdbx_strand_id
1 'polypeptide(L)'
;MAAMDPRDGPTLAVRMPARRPKVASTKPIVVRLVEATGNSTKSWDAAVLAAVKAAKVKAPVGVEVGRLWAELDGARLSRYHASVKVAYREVQRSSVRASR
;
A
#
# COMPACT_ATOMS: atom_id res chain seq x y z
N MET A 1 -9.66 -63.32 -23.00
CA MET A 1 -8.58 -62.34 -23.27
C MET A 1 -9.07 -61.45 -24.39
N ALA A 2 -9.39 -60.15 -24.28
CA ALA A 2 -9.41 -59.19 -23.18
C ALA A 2 -10.56 -58.18 -23.45
N ALA A 3 -11.10 -57.57 -22.41
CA ALA A 3 -12.27 -56.68 -22.43
C ALA A 3 -11.95 -55.27 -22.97
N MET A 4 -12.91 -54.66 -23.68
CA MET A 4 -12.90 -53.22 -24.00
C MET A 4 -13.21 -52.40 -22.73
N ASP A 5 -12.31 -51.50 -22.36
CA ASP A 5 -12.45 -50.54 -21.24
C ASP A 5 -13.15 -49.27 -21.77
N PRO A 6 -14.38 -48.91 -21.32
CA PRO A 6 -15.04 -47.69 -21.73
C PRO A 6 -14.72 -46.59 -20.73
N ARG A 7 -13.50 -46.02 -20.81
CA ARG A 7 -13.09 -44.88 -19.99
C ARG A 7 -12.53 -43.74 -20.84
N ASP A 8 -13.34 -43.29 -21.80
CA ASP A 8 -13.20 -41.97 -22.41
C ASP A 8 -14.57 -41.30 -22.52
N GLY A 9 -15.06 -40.80 -21.38
CA GLY A 9 -16.18 -39.86 -21.34
C GLY A 9 -15.68 -38.43 -21.56
N PRO A 10 -16.40 -37.58 -22.31
CA PRO A 10 -15.99 -36.20 -22.55
C PRO A 10 -15.91 -35.43 -21.24
N THR A 11 -14.79 -34.74 -21.04
CA THR A 11 -14.53 -33.87 -19.89
C THR A 11 -15.65 -32.84 -19.75
N LEU A 12 -16.46 -32.96 -18.71
CA LEU A 12 -17.40 -31.90 -18.33
C LEU A 12 -16.58 -30.71 -17.82
N ALA A 13 -16.30 -29.77 -18.72
CA ALA A 13 -15.73 -28.48 -18.37
C ALA A 13 -16.66 -27.80 -17.36
N VAL A 14 -16.24 -27.78 -16.09
CA VAL A 14 -16.89 -27.00 -15.04
C VAL A 14 -16.83 -25.53 -15.47
N ARG A 15 -17.95 -25.00 -15.94
CA ARG A 15 -18.10 -23.58 -16.26
C ARG A 15 -18.00 -22.78 -14.97
N MET A 16 -16.78 -22.39 -14.60
CA MET A 16 -16.57 -21.40 -13.56
C MET A 16 -17.30 -20.12 -13.94
N PRO A 17 -18.14 -19.54 -13.06
CA PRO A 17 -18.77 -18.27 -13.36
C PRO A 17 -17.67 -17.22 -13.51
N ALA A 18 -17.62 -16.58 -14.68
CA ALA A 18 -16.71 -15.48 -14.93
C ALA A 18 -16.91 -14.43 -13.82
N ARG A 19 -15.86 -14.17 -13.04
CA ARG A 19 -15.86 -13.09 -12.05
C ARG A 19 -16.19 -11.80 -12.78
N ARG A 20 -17.37 -11.25 -12.51
CA ARG A 20 -17.80 -9.96 -13.07
C ARG A 20 -16.76 -8.91 -12.67
N PRO A 21 -16.10 -8.22 -13.62
CA PRO A 21 -15.16 -7.16 -13.29
C PRO A 21 -15.87 -6.12 -12.43
N LYS A 22 -15.33 -5.85 -11.24
CA LYS A 22 -15.84 -4.78 -10.38
C LYS A 22 -15.66 -3.49 -11.17
N VAL A 23 -16.77 -2.85 -11.54
CA VAL A 23 -16.77 -1.58 -12.28
C VAL A 23 -15.86 -0.61 -11.54
N ALA A 24 -14.70 -0.31 -12.14
CA ALA A 24 -13.77 0.65 -11.58
C ALA A 24 -14.50 1.99 -11.49
N SER A 25 -14.52 2.59 -10.31
CA SER A 25 -15.13 3.91 -10.14
C SER A 25 -14.42 4.90 -11.06
N THR A 26 -15.13 5.47 -12.03
CA THR A 26 -14.66 6.51 -12.96
C THR A 26 -14.35 7.85 -12.30
N LYS A 27 -14.27 7.91 -10.97
CA LYS A 27 -13.99 9.13 -10.23
C LYS A 27 -12.49 9.43 -10.25
N PRO A 28 -12.07 10.69 -10.42
CA PRO A 28 -10.67 11.07 -10.30
C PRO A 28 -10.11 10.65 -8.93
N ILE A 29 -8.94 10.02 -8.93
CA ILE A 29 -8.21 9.71 -7.69
C ILE A 29 -7.25 10.86 -7.42
N VAL A 30 -7.46 11.55 -6.30
CA VAL A 30 -6.54 12.58 -5.81
C VAL A 30 -5.54 11.93 -4.85
N VAL A 31 -4.26 12.05 -5.17
CA VAL A 31 -3.16 11.65 -4.30
C VAL A 31 -2.50 12.90 -3.75
N ARG A 32 -2.41 12.99 -2.42
CA ARG A 32 -1.72 14.06 -1.72
C ARG A 32 -0.40 13.53 -1.16
N LEU A 33 0.59 14.42 -1.08
CA LEU A 33 1.86 14.15 -0.42
C LEU A 33 1.94 15.01 0.84
N VAL A 34 2.44 14.42 1.92
CA VAL A 34 2.79 15.14 3.15
C VAL A 34 4.22 14.79 3.54
N GLU A 35 4.97 15.80 3.94
CA GLU A 35 6.32 15.61 4.47
C GLU A 35 6.28 15.33 5.97
N ALA A 36 7.11 14.40 6.41
CA ALA A 36 7.26 14.05 7.81
C ALA A 36 8.70 13.63 8.10
N THR A 37 9.09 13.75 9.36
CA THR A 37 10.39 13.28 9.84
C THR A 37 10.18 12.31 11.00
N GLY A 38 11.03 11.30 11.08
CA GLY A 38 11.04 10.31 12.16
C GLY A 38 12.46 9.89 12.50
N ASN A 39 12.61 9.29 13.67
CA ASN A 39 13.90 8.79 14.11
C ASN A 39 13.77 7.47 14.87
N SER A 40 14.89 6.75 14.97
CA SER A 40 15.01 5.50 15.69
C SER A 40 16.44 5.29 16.14
N THR A 41 16.65 4.62 17.27
CA THR A 41 17.98 4.15 17.71
C THR A 41 18.32 2.77 17.17
N LYS A 42 17.41 2.14 16.41
CA LYS A 42 17.53 0.74 15.98
C LYS A 42 18.06 0.58 14.55
N SER A 43 17.44 1.26 13.59
CA SER A 43 17.76 1.14 12.16
C SER A 43 17.15 2.26 11.33
N TRP A 44 17.59 2.38 10.08
CA TRP A 44 16.99 3.26 9.07
C TRP A 44 15.52 2.92 8.80
N ASP A 45 15.18 1.65 8.61
CA ASP A 45 13.79 1.22 8.35
C ASP A 45 12.85 1.63 9.50
N ALA A 46 13.32 1.49 10.74
CA ALA A 46 12.55 1.91 11.90
C ALA A 46 12.36 3.44 11.94
N ALA A 47 13.35 4.23 11.50
CA ALA A 47 13.22 5.68 11.40
C ALA A 47 12.24 6.09 10.29
N VAL A 48 12.27 5.42 9.14
CA VAL A 48 11.32 5.62 8.04
C VAL A 48 9.89 5.29 8.49
N LEU A 49 9.69 4.14 9.14
CA LEU A 49 8.36 3.76 9.67
C LEU A 49 7.88 4.74 10.75
N ALA A 50 8.77 5.23 11.60
CA ALA A 50 8.44 6.28 12.56
C ALA A 50 8.01 7.58 11.86
N ALA A 51 8.68 7.96 10.76
CA ALA A 51 8.33 9.13 9.97
C ALA A 51 6.96 8.97 9.29
N VAL A 52 6.68 7.81 8.69
CA VAL A 52 5.38 7.48 8.09
C VAL A 52 4.27 7.53 9.14
N LYS A 53 4.52 7.03 10.35
CA LYS A 53 3.57 7.13 11.47
C LYS A 53 3.35 8.58 11.91
N ALA A 54 4.41 9.39 11.95
CA ALA A 54 4.35 10.80 12.31
C ALA A 54 3.53 11.64 11.32
N ALA A 55 3.45 11.23 10.05
CA ALA A 55 2.61 11.87 9.03
C ALA A 55 1.10 11.84 9.34
N LYS A 56 0.64 10.93 10.23
CA LYS A 56 -0.77 10.81 10.66
C LYS A 56 -1.78 10.70 9.51
N VAL A 57 -1.38 10.12 8.38
CA VAL A 57 -2.23 9.90 7.22
C VAL A 57 -2.96 8.56 7.29
N LYS A 58 -4.18 8.51 6.75
CA LYS A 58 -4.96 7.27 6.63
C LYS A 58 -4.60 6.58 5.31
N ALA A 59 -4.35 5.27 5.38
CA ALA A 59 -4.05 4.42 4.22
C ALA A 59 -2.96 5.00 3.29
N PRO A 60 -1.71 5.14 3.77
CA PRO A 60 -0.59 5.53 2.92
C PRO A 60 -0.43 4.55 1.76
N VAL A 61 -0.13 5.06 0.57
CA VAL A 61 0.01 4.28 -0.66
C VAL A 61 1.45 4.24 -1.19
N GLY A 62 2.32 5.11 -0.68
CA GLY A 62 3.73 5.16 -1.05
C GLY A 62 4.51 6.08 -0.14
N VAL A 63 5.84 5.90 -0.14
CA VAL A 63 6.78 6.74 0.61
C VAL A 63 8.00 7.00 -0.27
N GLU A 64 8.45 8.25 -0.30
CA GLU A 64 9.73 8.67 -0.88
C GLU A 64 10.64 9.12 0.25
N VAL A 65 11.85 8.58 0.30
CA VAL A 65 12.86 8.98 1.28
C VAL A 65 13.66 10.14 0.71
N GLY A 66 13.52 11.33 1.30
CA GLY A 66 14.20 12.53 0.84
C GLY A 66 15.59 12.70 1.44
N ARG A 67 15.73 12.41 2.75
CA ARG A 67 17.02 12.51 3.45
C ARG A 67 17.13 11.46 4.54
N LEU A 68 18.30 10.83 4.61
CA LEU A 68 18.75 10.02 5.73
C LEU A 68 19.96 10.68 6.37
N TRP A 69 19.96 10.78 7.70
CA TRP A 69 21.12 11.24 8.47
C TRP A 69 21.12 10.61 9.86
N ALA A 70 22.26 10.57 10.50
CA ALA A 70 22.39 9.94 11.81
C ALA A 70 23.23 10.78 12.75
N GLU A 71 22.94 10.67 14.04
CA GLU A 71 23.80 11.14 15.11
C GLU A 71 24.90 10.12 15.36
N LEU A 72 26.09 10.62 15.70
CA LEU A 72 27.22 9.82 16.13
C LEU A 72 27.34 9.88 17.65
N ASP A 73 27.65 8.73 18.23
CA ASP A 73 28.18 8.60 19.59
C ASP A 73 29.55 7.93 19.48
N GLY A 74 30.59 8.75 19.57
CA GLY A 74 31.96 8.35 19.23
C GLY A 74 32.05 7.80 17.79
N ALA A 75 32.47 6.55 17.66
CA ALA A 75 32.64 5.87 16.38
C ALA A 75 31.40 5.11 15.89
N ARG A 76 30.24 5.25 16.56
CA ARG A 76 29.03 4.49 16.26
C ARG A 76 27.85 5.41 15.96
N LEU A 77 26.95 4.96 15.09
CA LEU A 77 25.68 5.63 14.87
C LEU A 77 24.76 5.36 16.06
N SER A 78 24.26 6.42 16.69
CA SER A 78 23.43 6.33 17.90
C SER A 78 21.94 6.57 17.63
N ARG A 79 21.63 7.41 16.64
CA ARG A 79 20.25 7.71 16.24
C ARG A 79 20.15 7.94 14.75
N TYR A 80 19.28 7.17 14.11
CA TYR A 80 18.93 7.28 12.71
C TYR A 80 17.74 8.21 12.54
N HIS A 81 17.82 9.12 11.57
CA HIS A 81 16.75 10.06 11.23
C HIS A 81 16.39 9.94 9.76
N ALA A 82 15.10 9.99 9.45
CA ALA A 82 14.59 9.94 8.10
C ALA A 82 13.58 11.07 7.87
N SER A 83 13.78 11.84 6.81
CA SER A 83 12.79 12.75 6.26
C SER A 83 12.17 12.11 5.02
N VAL A 84 10.84 12.07 4.99
CA VAL A 84 10.07 11.34 3.96
C VAL A 84 8.90 12.16 3.45
N LYS A 85 8.51 11.91 2.21
CA LYS A 85 7.21 12.29 1.65
C LYS A 85 6.31 11.07 1.64
N VAL A 86 5.13 11.18 2.25
CA VAL A 86 4.13 10.10 2.31
C VAL A 86 2.99 10.43 1.37
N ALA A 87 2.76 9.57 0.39
CA ALA A 87 1.63 9.66 -0.51
C ALA A 87 0.39 8.98 0.10
N TYR A 88 -0.75 9.64 0.06
CA TYR A 88 -2.03 9.09 0.56
C TYR A 88 -3.20 9.51 -0.34
N ARG A 89 -4.24 8.67 -0.38
CA ARG A 89 -5.45 8.96 -1.16
C ARG A 89 -6.35 9.90 -0.38
N GLU A 90 -6.71 11.01 -0.99
CA GLU A 90 -7.74 11.88 -0.44
C GLU A 90 -9.11 11.28 -0.72
N VAL A 91 -9.82 10.88 0.35
CA VAL A 91 -11.22 10.46 0.23
C VAL A 91 -12.06 11.72 0.06
N GLN A 92 -12.37 12.08 -1.18
CA GLN A 92 -13.36 13.11 -1.47
C GLN A 92 -14.72 12.65 -0.97
N ARG A 93 -15.10 13.08 0.24
CA ARG A 93 -16.47 12.96 0.73
C ARG A 93 -17.25 14.03 -0.02
N SER A 94 -18.02 13.62 -1.02
CA SER A 94 -18.83 14.54 -1.82
C SER A 94 -19.76 15.34 -0.90
N SER A 95 -19.52 16.65 -0.78
CA SER A 95 -20.40 17.58 -0.11
C SER A 95 -21.59 17.92 -1.01
N VAL A 96 -22.36 16.90 -1.42
CA VAL A 96 -23.67 17.15 -2.02
C VAL A 96 -24.59 17.46 -0.84
N ARG A 97 -24.66 18.74 -0.48
CA ARG A 97 -25.69 19.27 0.41
C ARG A 97 -27.02 18.97 -0.27
N ALA A 98 -27.76 17.99 0.25
CA ALA A 98 -29.13 17.76 -0.17
C ALA A 98 -29.94 19.00 0.23
N SER A 99 -30.17 19.91 -0.71
CA SER A 99 -31.24 20.90 -0.61
C SER A 99 -32.56 20.14 -0.75
N ARG A 100 -33.28 20.00 0.37
CA ARG A 100 -34.73 19.82 0.36
C ARG A 100 -35.36 21.14 0.74
#